data_AF-A0AAW8C1E5-F1
#
_entry.id   AF-A0AAW8C1E5-F1
#
_cell.length_a   1.000
_cell.length_b   1.000
_cell.length_c   1.000
_cell.angle_alpha   90.00
_cell.angle_beta   90.00
_cell.angle_gamma   90.00
#
_symmetry.space_group_name_H-M   'P 1'
#
loop_
_entity.id
_entity.type
_entity.pdbx_description
1 polymer ?
#
loop_
_entity_poly.entity_id
_entity_poly.type
_entity_poly.pdbx_seq_one_letter_code
_entity_poly.pdbx_strand_id
1 'polypeptide(L)'
;MVARAGLDDVLSRFRARLEGSRWALYEVRRLQRPGRDGRRGITARSVRITGTGNRSEMAAQLAVQPGQRVCGADGVIRHVLKERSTQGVDHLIVAAPVGPVEKQRAGFEEWWQEATGDALF
;
A
#
# COMPACT_ATOMS: atom_id res chain seq x y z
N MET A 1 25.04 -0.10 4.43
CA MET A 1 23.82 0.00 5.27
C MET A 1 24.17 0.87 6.48
N VAL A 2 23.32 1.81 6.89
CA VAL A 2 23.59 2.80 7.98
C VAL A 2 24.11 2.13 9.26
N ALA A 3 23.53 0.99 9.65
CA ALA A 3 23.99 0.20 10.80
C ALA A 3 25.42 -0.37 10.63
N ARG A 4 25.82 -0.75 9.41
CA ARG A 4 27.20 -1.21 9.13
C ARG A 4 28.23 -0.07 9.09
N ALA A 5 27.78 1.18 9.05
CA ALA A 5 28.63 2.36 9.00
C ALA A 5 28.82 3.02 10.39
N GLY A 6 28.31 2.41 11.47
CA GLY A 6 28.44 2.95 12.84
C GLY A 6 27.69 4.26 13.08
N LEU A 7 26.68 4.57 12.26
CA LEU A 7 25.92 5.82 12.33
C LEU A 7 24.73 5.69 13.29
N ASP A 8 25.01 5.35 14.55
CA ASP A 8 23.99 5.02 15.53
C ASP A 8 23.11 6.23 15.93
N ASP A 9 23.68 7.44 15.98
CA ASP A 9 22.92 8.67 16.26
C ASP A 9 21.88 8.95 15.17
N VAL A 10 22.24 8.75 13.90
CA VAL A 10 21.31 8.92 12.77
C VAL A 10 20.15 7.93 12.88
N LEU A 11 20.45 6.67 13.21
CA LEU A 11 19.44 5.63 13.37
C LEU A 11 18.53 5.90 14.58
N SER A 12 19.08 6.38 15.69
CA SER A 12 18.32 6.79 16.87
C SER A 12 17.35 7.92 16.56
N ARG A 13 17.83 9.00 15.95
CA ARG A 13 16.99 10.15 15.54
C ARG A 13 15.90 9.74 14.55
N PHE A 14 16.22 8.87 13.60
CA PHE A 14 15.23 8.33 12.66
C PHE A 14 14.13 7.55 13.37
N ARG A 15 14.48 6.66 14.31
CA ARG A 15 13.50 5.89 15.10
C ARG A 15 12.62 6.79 15.94
N ALA A 16 13.21 7.75 16.66
CA ALA A 16 12.46 8.72 17.46
C ALA A 16 11.48 9.53 16.59
N ARG A 17 11.92 9.96 15.40
CA ARG A 17 11.05 10.68 14.46
C ARG A 17 9.90 9.82 13.94
N LEU A 18 10.15 8.53 13.67
CA LEU A 18 9.10 7.59 13.25
C LEU A 18 8.10 7.31 14.37
N GLU A 19 8.56 7.19 15.61
CA GLU A 19 7.71 6.96 16.78
C GLU A 19 6.78 8.15 17.05
N GLY A 20 7.29 9.38 16.92
CA GLY A 20 6.50 10.60 17.04
C GLY A 20 5.68 10.98 15.78
N SER A 21 5.70 10.17 14.72
CA SER A 21 4.95 10.48 13.50
C SER A 21 3.47 10.18 13.66
N ARG A 22 2.61 10.96 12.99
CA ARG A 22 1.24 10.55 12.68
C ARG A 22 1.27 9.42 11.65
N TRP A 23 0.33 8.50 11.77
CA TRP A 23 0.13 7.37 10.87
C TRP A 23 -1.25 7.44 10.22
N ALA A 24 -1.39 6.76 9.10
CA ALA A 24 -2.64 6.57 8.40
C ALA A 24 -2.79 5.10 7.96
N LEU A 25 -4.04 4.67 7.87
CA LEU A 25 -4.43 3.43 7.23
C LEU A 25 -4.75 3.76 5.77
N TYR A 26 -4.09 3.05 4.86
CA TYR A 26 -4.21 3.24 3.43
C TYR A 26 -4.83 2.01 2.79
N GLU A 27 -5.88 2.21 2.00
CA GLU A 27 -6.30 1.24 0.99
C GLU A 27 -5.56 1.56 -0.31
N VAL A 28 -4.83 0.58 -0.84
CA VAL A 28 -4.06 0.73 -2.07
C VAL A 28 -4.48 -0.32 -3.08
N ARG A 29 -4.95 0.17 -4.22
CA ARG A 29 -5.29 -0.65 -5.38
C ARG A 29 -4.39 -0.32 -6.55
N ARG A 30 -3.91 -1.33 -7.28
CA ARG A 30 -3.09 -1.16 -8.49
C ARG A 30 -3.56 -2.13 -9.56
N LEU A 31 -3.58 -1.70 -10.80
CA LEU A 31 -3.86 -2.58 -11.94
C LEU A 31 -2.91 -2.26 -13.08
N GLN A 32 -2.49 -3.30 -13.80
CA GLN A 32 -1.71 -3.18 -15.02
C GLN A 32 -2.64 -3.32 -16.22
N ARG A 33 -2.55 -2.40 -17.18
CA ARG A 33 -3.20 -2.55 -18.49
C ARG A 33 -2.16 -2.68 -19.58
N PRO A 34 -2.34 -3.62 -20.53
CA PRO A 34 -1.53 -3.65 -21.72
C PRO A 34 -1.75 -2.35 -22.52
N GLY A 35 -0.71 -1.92 -23.23
CA GLY A 35 -0.88 -0.85 -24.19
C GLY A 35 -1.59 -1.35 -25.45
N ARG A 36 -2.13 -0.42 -26.23
CA ARG A 36 -2.72 -0.70 -27.55
C ARG A 36 -1.88 -0.05 -28.64
N ASP A 37 -1.90 -0.62 -29.83
CA ASP A 37 -1.26 -0.06 -31.03
C ASP A 37 0.24 0.26 -30.84
N GLY A 38 0.99 -0.69 -30.27
CA GLY A 38 2.42 -0.53 -30.02
C GLY A 38 2.79 0.42 -28.87
N ARG A 39 1.81 1.02 -28.17
CA ARG A 39 2.06 1.89 -27.02
C ARG A 39 2.44 1.07 -25.79
N ARG A 40 3.19 1.69 -24.88
CA ARG A 40 3.54 1.09 -23.59
C ARG A 40 2.29 0.93 -22.71
N GLY A 41 2.18 -0.22 -22.04
CA GLY A 41 1.16 -0.43 -21.00
C GLY A 41 1.29 0.54 -19.83
N ILE A 42 0.24 0.65 -19.04
CA ILE A 42 0.18 1.56 -17.90
C ILE A 42 -0.07 0.79 -16.60
N THR A 43 0.45 1.31 -15.49
CA THR A 43 0.07 0.88 -14.14
C THR A 43 -0.72 1.99 -13.48
N ALA A 44 -2.03 1.80 -13.37
CA ALA A 44 -2.91 2.72 -12.67
C ALA A 44 -2.92 2.40 -11.17
N ARG A 45 -3.12 3.42 -10.34
CA ARG A 45 -3.13 3.28 -8.87
C ARG A 45 -4.27 4.09 -8.27
N SER A 46 -4.88 3.54 -7.24
CA SER A 46 -5.76 4.23 -6.31
C SER A 46 -5.15 4.14 -4.91
N VAL A 47 -5.15 5.25 -4.20
CA VAL A 47 -4.77 5.37 -2.79
C VAL A 47 -5.89 6.11 -2.10
N ARG A 48 -6.47 5.50 -1.08
CA ARG A 48 -7.46 6.12 -0.18
C ARG A 48 -6.94 6.08 1.25
N ILE A 49 -7.26 7.10 2.03
CA ILE A 49 -6.97 7.16 3.46
C ILE A 49 -8.24 6.75 4.19
N THR A 50 -8.21 5.61 4.86
CA THR A 50 -9.38 5.04 5.54
C THR A 50 -9.36 5.28 7.05
N GLY A 51 -8.26 5.80 7.58
CA GLY A 51 -8.10 6.15 8.99
C GLY A 51 -6.81 6.94 9.23
N THR A 52 -6.76 7.73 10.30
CA THR A 52 -5.55 8.43 10.76
C THR A 52 -5.44 8.37 12.27
N GLY A 53 -4.21 8.39 12.80
CA GLY A 53 -3.95 8.30 14.24
C GLY A 53 -2.47 8.23 14.54
N ASN A 54 -2.12 7.69 15.71
CA ASN A 54 -0.76 7.29 16.03
C ASN A 54 -0.45 5.88 15.49
N ARG A 55 0.79 5.42 15.68
CA ARG A 55 1.26 4.12 15.18
C ARG A 55 0.47 2.93 15.73
N SER A 56 0.21 2.90 17.03
CA SER A 56 -0.47 1.75 17.67
C SER A 56 -1.94 1.69 17.28
N GLU A 57 -2.62 2.84 17.17
CA GLU A 57 -4.00 2.95 16.69
C GLU A 57 -4.13 2.41 15.26
N MET A 58 -3.28 2.85 14.34
CA MET A 58 -3.33 2.38 12.95
C MET A 58 -2.92 0.91 12.81
N ALA A 59 -2.00 0.42 13.65
CA ALA A 59 -1.66 -1.00 13.69
C ALA A 59 -2.82 -1.86 14.20
N ALA A 60 -3.57 -1.40 15.21
CA ALA A 60 -4.76 -2.07 15.71
C ALA A 60 -5.88 -2.06 14.66
N GLN A 61 -6.09 -0.93 13.98
CA GLN A 61 -7.07 -0.86 12.87
C GLN A 61 -6.68 -1.75 11.69
N LEU A 62 -5.39 -1.90 11.38
CA LEU A 62 -4.92 -2.82 10.35
C LEU A 62 -5.16 -4.28 10.76
N ALA A 63 -4.93 -4.64 12.01
CA ALA A 63 -5.02 -6.02 12.50
C ALA A 63 -6.41 -6.66 12.32
N VAL A 64 -7.46 -5.84 12.27
CA VAL A 64 -8.85 -6.28 12.06
C VAL A 64 -9.31 -6.23 10.59
N GLN A 65 -8.44 -5.83 9.67
CA GLN A 65 -8.78 -5.78 8.24
C GLN A 65 -8.82 -7.18 7.61
N PRO A 66 -9.64 -7.39 6.57
CA PRO A 66 -9.62 -8.64 5.80
C PRO A 66 -8.34 -8.81 4.99
N GLY A 67 -8.10 -10.04 4.51
CA GLY A 67 -6.97 -10.39 3.67
C GLY A 67 -5.83 -11.09 4.43
N GLN A 68 -4.84 -11.55 3.68
CA GLN A 68 -3.68 -12.24 4.23
C GLN A 68 -2.71 -11.24 4.84
N ARG A 69 -2.39 -11.42 6.12
CA ARG A 69 -1.39 -10.61 6.81
C ARG A 69 0.02 -11.02 6.39
N VAL A 70 0.74 -10.11 5.73
CA VAL A 70 2.10 -10.33 5.23
C VAL A 70 3.04 -9.26 5.78
N CYS A 71 4.19 -9.68 6.31
CA CYS A 71 5.30 -8.78 6.60
C CYS A 71 6.23 -8.75 5.38
N GLY A 72 6.32 -7.61 4.70
CA GLY A 72 7.22 -7.47 3.54
C GLY A 72 8.68 -7.47 3.95
N ALA A 73 9.58 -7.65 2.96
CA ALA A 73 11.02 -7.55 3.19
C ALA A 73 11.48 -6.16 3.70
N ASP A 74 10.61 -5.15 3.56
CA ASP A 74 10.79 -3.81 4.12
C ASP A 74 10.31 -3.67 5.57
N GLY A 75 9.87 -4.76 6.21
CA GLY A 75 9.36 -4.79 7.57
C GLY A 75 7.96 -4.17 7.72
N VAL A 76 7.30 -3.81 6.62
CA VAL A 76 5.95 -3.22 6.64
C VAL A 76 4.91 -4.33 6.59
N ILE A 77 4.05 -4.36 7.60
CA ILE A 77 2.91 -5.27 7.67
C ILE A 77 1.80 -4.76 6.76
N ARG A 78 1.24 -5.66 5.95
CA ARG A 78 0.15 -5.40 5.01
C ARG A 78 -0.91 -6.48 5.16
N HIS A 79 -2.15 -6.11 4.89
CA HIS A 79 -3.22 -7.08 4.67
C HIS A 79 -3.48 -7.11 3.16
N VAL A 80 -3.18 -8.24 2.52
CA VAL A 80 -3.28 -8.43 1.07
C VAL A 80 -4.59 -9.12 0.74
N LEU A 81 -5.45 -8.45 -0.02
CA LEU A 81 -6.73 -9.00 -0.47
C LEU A 81 -6.62 -9.63 -1.86
N LYS A 82 -5.76 -9.08 -2.72
CA LYS A 82 -5.42 -9.64 -4.04
C LYS A 82 -3.94 -9.38 -4.33
N GLU A 83 -3.24 -10.41 -4.81
CA GLU A 83 -1.82 -10.33 -5.18
C GLU A 83 -1.64 -10.26 -6.71
N ARG A 84 -0.84 -9.30 -7.20
CA ARG A 84 -0.63 -9.07 -8.64
C ARG A 84 -0.12 -10.27 -9.42
N SER A 85 0.64 -11.15 -8.78
CA SER A 85 1.20 -12.38 -9.39
C SER A 85 0.13 -13.23 -10.09
N THR A 86 -1.12 -13.17 -9.61
CA THR A 86 -2.22 -14.01 -10.10
C THR A 86 -3.10 -13.31 -11.15
N GLN A 87 -3.40 -12.02 -10.97
CA GLN A 87 -4.43 -11.32 -11.76
C GLN A 87 -3.98 -9.97 -12.35
N GLY A 88 -2.70 -9.61 -12.25
CA GLY A 88 -2.21 -8.31 -12.72
C GLY A 88 -2.72 -7.11 -11.90
N VAL A 89 -3.39 -7.38 -10.77
CA VAL A 89 -3.93 -6.38 -9.83
C VAL A 89 -3.42 -6.61 -8.41
N ASP A 90 -3.13 -5.53 -7.68
CA ASP A 90 -2.89 -5.57 -6.23
C ASP A 90 -4.05 -4.89 -5.51
N HIS A 91 -4.53 -5.50 -4.44
CA HIS A 91 -5.37 -4.85 -3.43
C HIS A 91 -4.79 -5.13 -2.05
N LEU A 92 -4.35 -4.08 -1.36
CA LEU A 92 -3.81 -4.20 0.00
C LEU A 92 -4.27 -3.05 0.90
N ILE A 93 -4.29 -3.33 2.19
CA ILE A 93 -4.47 -2.36 3.26
C ILE A 93 -3.17 -2.31 4.07
N VAL A 94 -2.71 -1.11 4.41
CA VAL A 94 -1.42 -0.90 5.10
C VAL A 94 -1.48 0.29 6.04
N ALA A 95 -0.88 0.16 7.22
CA ALA A 95 -0.62 1.26 8.12
C ALA A 95 0.79 1.80 7.88
N ALA A 96 0.93 3.11 7.65
CA ALA A 96 2.23 3.76 7.43
C ALA A 96 2.23 5.19 7.97
N PRO A 97 3.40 5.82 8.18
CA PRO A 97 3.47 7.24 8.49
C PRO A 97 2.74 8.10 7.44
N VAL A 98 2.08 9.17 7.89
CA VAL A 98 1.38 10.11 7.01
C VAL A 98 2.38 10.71 6.02
N GLY A 99 2.02 10.68 4.73
CA GLY A 99 2.80 11.28 3.66
C GLY A 99 2.14 11.12 2.29
N PRO A 100 1.75 9.88 1.90
CA PRO A 100 0.92 9.68 0.72
C PRO A 100 -0.43 10.42 0.84
N VAL A 101 -0.79 11.13 -0.23
CA VAL A 101 -2.11 11.75 -0.39
C VAL A 101 -3.04 10.84 -1.19
N GLU A 102 -4.34 11.01 -0.98
CA GLU A 102 -5.34 10.35 -1.79
C GLU A 102 -5.16 10.71 -3.26
N LYS A 103 -5.20 9.69 -4.11
CA LYS A 103 -5.10 9.89 -5.55
C LYS A 103 -5.67 8.70 -6.28
N GLN A 104 -6.33 9.01 -7.38
CA GLN A 104 -6.84 8.01 -8.30
C GLN A 104 -6.92 8.64 -9.69
N ARG A 105 -6.73 7.82 -10.70
CA ARG A 105 -6.95 8.23 -12.09
C ARG A 105 -8.46 8.29 -12.37
N ALA A 106 -8.90 9.24 -13.19
CA ALA A 106 -10.22 9.17 -13.80
C ALA A 106 -10.37 7.84 -14.58
N GLY A 107 -11.53 7.19 -14.47
CA GLY A 107 -11.77 5.89 -15.12
C GLY A 107 -11.18 4.69 -14.36
N PHE A 108 -10.59 4.87 -13.18
CA PHE A 108 -9.94 3.77 -12.47
C PHE A 108 -10.94 2.74 -11.95
N GLU A 109 -12.12 3.14 -11.47
CA GLU A 109 -13.09 2.17 -10.93
C GLU A 109 -13.61 1.26 -12.03
N GLU A 110 -13.89 1.80 -13.22
CA GLU A 110 -14.30 1.05 -14.40
C GLU A 110 -13.25 0.00 -14.77
N TRP A 111 -11.98 0.40 -14.82
CA TRP A 111 -10.88 -0.54 -15.10
C TRP A 111 -10.65 -1.54 -13.99
N TRP A 112 -10.90 -1.14 -12.74
CA TRP A 112 -10.83 -2.03 -11.60
C TRP A 112 -11.92 -3.11 -11.69
N GLN A 113 -13.15 -2.72 -12.02
CA GLN A 113 -14.25 -3.66 -12.24
C GLN A 113 -13.97 -4.56 -13.44
N GLU A 114 -13.49 -4.04 -14.58
CA GLU A 114 -13.07 -4.88 -15.73
C GLU A 114 -12.02 -5.94 -15.31
N ALA A 115 -11.04 -5.56 -14.49
CA ALA A 115 -9.94 -6.44 -14.10
C ALA A 115 -10.29 -7.39 -12.94
N THR A 116 -11.34 -7.12 -12.18
CA THR A 116 -11.72 -7.91 -11.00
C THR A 116 -13.09 -8.57 -11.10
N GLY A 117 -13.89 -8.19 -12.09
CA GLY A 117 -15.26 -8.64 -12.34
C GLY A 117 -15.38 -10.06 -12.86
N ASP A 118 -14.36 -10.59 -13.54
CA ASP A 118 -14.32 -11.99 -14.01
C ASP A 118 -14.07 -13.03 -12.88
N ALA A 119 -14.28 -12.64 -11.61
CA ALA A 119 -14.45 -13.58 -10.50
C ALA A 119 -15.92 -13.99 -10.29
N LEU A 120 -16.77 -13.75 -11.28
CA LEU A 120 -18.17 -14.16 -11.34
C LEU A 120 -18.39 -15.05 -12.56
N PHE A 121 -17.86 -16.27 -12.57
CA PHE A 121 -18.49 -17.51 -13.07
C PHE A 121 -17.64 -18.70 -12.61
#